data_AF-A0A9R0ZIY8-F1
#
_entry.id   AF-A0A9R0ZIY8-F1
#
_cell.length_a   1.000
_cell.length_b   1.000
_cell.length_c   1.000
_cell.angle_alpha   90.00
_cell.angle_beta   90.00
_cell.angle_gamma   90.00
#
_symmetry.space_group_name_H-M   'P 1'
#
loop_
_entity.id
_entity.type
_entity.pdbx_description
1 polymer ?
#
loop_
_entity_poly.entity_id
_entity_poly.type
_entity_poly.pdbx_seq_one_letter_code
_entity_poly.pdbx_strand_id
1 'polypeptide(L)'
;MFGHNCCSWCYWQVVKVEHCERVQIVAASKRIFIANCRECIFYLGVNHQPLIVGDNHKLQVAPFNTYYPQLGEHLAQVGVDPNVNKWDQPFVLGVVDPHDSLSHPAGVSDVQAESATCLDPDLFTDFMIPSWFEAEGPTKYNPFTLPEVYWASQRKKNASLEDIQKNIRELELDDNRKKELACALHAQFKDWLYASGNIRQLYCLQGE
;
A
#
# COMPACT_ATOMS: atom_id res chain seq x y z
N MET A 1 -11.27 -36.90 5.64
CA MET A 1 -11.04 -37.99 4.65
C MET A 1 -10.43 -37.32 3.43
N PHE A 2 -9.16 -37.64 3.16
CA PHE A 2 -8.37 -37.52 1.92
C PHE A 2 -8.95 -36.62 0.80
N GLY A 3 -8.33 -35.52 0.38
CA GLY A 3 -6.90 -35.36 0.09
C GLY A 3 -6.62 -35.89 -1.31
N HIS A 4 -6.77 -35.06 -2.34
CA HIS A 4 -6.26 -35.33 -3.69
C HIS A 4 -5.75 -34.04 -4.34
N ASN A 5 -4.47 -34.10 -4.69
CA ASN A 5 -3.68 -33.08 -5.37
C ASN A 5 -4.26 -32.65 -6.72
N CYS A 6 -4.15 -31.37 -7.03
CA CYS A 6 -4.07 -30.85 -8.40
C CYS A 6 -3.08 -29.65 -8.36
N CYS A 7 -1.79 -29.90 -8.50
CA CYS A 7 -1.02 -29.80 -9.76
C CYS A 7 -1.09 -28.42 -10.42
N SER A 8 -0.03 -27.62 -10.32
CA SER A 8 0.78 -27.26 -11.49
C SER A 8 1.98 -26.42 -11.06
N TRP A 9 3.16 -26.81 -11.55
CA TRP A 9 4.36 -25.97 -11.50
C TRP A 9 4.10 -24.71 -12.33
N CYS A 10 4.18 -23.51 -11.73
CA CYS A 10 4.29 -22.27 -12.50
C CYS A 10 5.26 -21.31 -11.79
N TYR A 11 6.32 -20.97 -12.52
CA TYR A 11 7.26 -19.88 -12.23
C TYR A 11 6.52 -18.67 -11.64
N TRP A 12 6.72 -18.39 -10.35
CA TRP A 12 5.91 -17.44 -9.58
C TRP A 12 6.05 -16.00 -10.10
N GLN A 13 5.08 -15.57 -10.91
CA GLN A 13 4.90 -14.18 -11.37
C GLN A 13 3.59 -13.57 -10.83
N VAL A 14 2.96 -14.27 -9.89
CA VAL A 14 1.61 -14.02 -9.41
C VAL A 14 1.61 -13.93 -7.88
N VAL A 15 0.98 -12.88 -7.35
CA VAL A 15 0.72 -12.71 -5.91
C VAL A 15 -0.75 -12.98 -5.64
N LYS A 16 -1.05 -13.77 -4.59
CA LYS A 16 -2.42 -14.03 -4.13
C LYS A 16 -2.53 -13.58 -2.68
N VAL A 17 -3.53 -12.75 -2.39
CA VAL A 17 -3.83 -12.23 -1.05
C VAL A 17 -5.26 -12.62 -0.71
N GLU A 18 -5.45 -13.33 0.40
CA GLU A 18 -6.76 -13.78 0.85
C GLU A 18 -6.96 -13.54 2.34
N HIS A 19 -8.22 -13.27 2.73
CA HIS A 19 -8.64 -13.23 4.15
C HIS A 19 -7.82 -12.26 5.01
N CYS A 20 -7.42 -11.12 4.44
CA CYS A 20 -6.64 -10.11 5.13
C CYS A 20 -7.55 -9.00 5.67
N GLU A 21 -7.33 -8.58 6.92
CA GLU A 21 -8.11 -7.52 7.58
C GLU A 21 -7.19 -6.45 8.17
N ARG A 22 -7.44 -5.18 7.85
CA ARG A 22 -6.72 -4.01 8.41
C ARG A 22 -5.20 -4.10 8.24
N VAL A 23 -4.75 -4.47 7.04
CA VAL A 23 -3.32 -4.54 6.69
C VAL A 23 -2.99 -3.66 5.49
N GLN A 24 -1.73 -3.24 5.43
CA GLN A 24 -1.15 -2.58 4.27
C GLN A 24 -0.20 -3.56 3.58
N ILE A 25 -0.36 -3.75 2.27
CA ILE A 25 0.42 -4.70 1.49
C ILE A 25 1.12 -3.94 0.37
N VAL A 26 2.43 -4.06 0.31
CA VAL A 26 3.27 -3.50 -0.74
C VAL A 26 3.78 -4.64 -1.60
N ALA A 27 3.39 -4.70 -2.88
CA ALA A 27 3.72 -5.84 -3.74
C ALA A 27 4.05 -5.41 -5.17
N ALA A 28 5.15 -5.96 -5.70
CA ALA A 28 5.52 -5.85 -7.10
C ALA A 28 5.46 -7.25 -7.75
N SER A 29 4.65 -7.40 -8.81
CA SER A 29 4.43 -8.69 -9.47
C SER A 29 3.86 -8.48 -10.88
N LYS A 30 3.78 -9.52 -11.72
CA LYS A 30 3.06 -9.34 -13.00
C LYS A 30 1.56 -9.29 -12.82
N ARG A 31 1.03 -10.14 -11.93
CA ARG A 31 -0.40 -10.29 -11.67
C ARG A 31 -0.65 -10.40 -10.17
N ILE A 32 -1.73 -9.80 -9.71
CA ILE A 32 -2.18 -9.94 -8.32
C ILE A 32 -3.65 -10.35 -8.26
N PHE A 33 -3.96 -11.21 -7.31
CA PHE A 33 -5.29 -11.71 -6.98
C PHE A 33 -5.59 -11.34 -5.53
N ILE A 34 -6.68 -10.63 -5.29
CA ILE A 34 -7.13 -10.17 -3.98
C ILE A 34 -8.51 -10.75 -3.72
N ALA A 35 -8.69 -11.44 -2.60
CA ALA A 35 -9.99 -11.98 -2.25
C ALA A 35 -10.31 -11.93 -0.75
N ASN A 36 -11.58 -11.71 -0.43
CA ASN A 36 -12.09 -11.74 0.93
C ASN A 36 -11.30 -10.83 1.89
N CYS A 37 -10.89 -9.63 1.43
CA CYS A 37 -10.08 -8.69 2.20
C CYS A 37 -10.93 -7.51 2.70
N ARG A 38 -10.61 -6.98 3.89
CA ARG A 38 -11.37 -5.91 4.53
C ARG A 38 -10.48 -4.81 5.09
N GLU A 39 -10.83 -3.55 4.79
CA GLU A 39 -10.16 -2.36 5.31
C GLU A 39 -8.63 -2.42 5.03
N CYS A 40 -8.24 -2.92 3.85
CA CYS A 40 -6.85 -3.10 3.44
C CYS A 40 -6.42 -2.06 2.40
N ILE A 41 -5.14 -1.69 2.43
CA ILE A 41 -4.51 -0.80 1.45
C ILE A 41 -3.44 -1.57 0.68
N PHE A 42 -3.49 -1.50 -0.65
CA PHE A 42 -2.58 -2.20 -1.55
C PHE A 42 -1.73 -1.20 -2.33
N TYR A 43 -0.42 -1.18 -2.10
CA TYR A 43 0.55 -0.42 -2.88
C TYR A 43 1.16 -1.33 -3.95
N LEU A 44 0.77 -1.12 -5.20
CA LEU A 44 0.96 -2.10 -6.26
C LEU A 44 1.90 -1.61 -7.37
N GLY A 45 2.84 -2.47 -7.73
CA GLY A 45 3.64 -2.38 -8.95
C GLY A 45 3.31 -3.58 -9.84
N VAL A 46 2.26 -3.48 -10.66
CA VAL A 46 1.72 -4.62 -11.42
C VAL A 46 1.58 -4.35 -12.91
N ASN A 47 2.01 -5.30 -13.75
CA ASN A 47 1.93 -5.14 -15.21
C ASN A 47 0.54 -5.44 -15.78
N HIS A 48 -0.27 -6.21 -15.06
CA HIS A 48 -1.66 -6.51 -15.39
C HIS A 48 -2.62 -5.95 -14.34
N GLN A 49 -3.86 -5.70 -14.75
CA GLN A 49 -4.95 -5.29 -13.86
C GLN A 49 -5.08 -6.21 -12.63
N PRO A 50 -5.15 -5.67 -11.41
CA PRO A 50 -5.46 -6.43 -10.20
C PRO A 50 -6.79 -7.17 -10.33
N LEU A 51 -6.83 -8.45 -9.96
CA LEU A 51 -8.08 -9.21 -9.91
C LEU A 51 -8.63 -9.17 -8.48
N ILE A 52 -9.85 -8.65 -8.30
CA ILE A 52 -10.54 -8.60 -7.01
C ILE A 52 -11.73 -9.55 -7.07
N VAL A 53 -11.81 -10.51 -6.14
CA VAL A 53 -12.82 -11.58 -6.15
C VAL A 53 -13.40 -11.78 -4.75
N GLY A 54 -14.68 -12.13 -4.66
CA GLY A 54 -15.31 -12.46 -3.37
C GLY A 54 -15.76 -11.24 -2.58
N ASP A 55 -15.93 -11.42 -1.28
CA ASP A 55 -16.51 -10.41 -0.39
C ASP A 55 -15.42 -9.46 0.15
N ASN A 56 -15.20 -8.36 -0.57
CA ASN A 56 -14.19 -7.37 -0.21
C ASN A 56 -14.88 -6.09 0.27
N HIS A 57 -14.33 -5.47 1.32
CA HIS A 57 -14.92 -4.27 1.92
C HIS A 57 -13.88 -3.19 2.15
N LYS A 58 -14.16 -1.95 1.75
CA LYS A 58 -13.28 -0.78 1.94
C LYS A 58 -11.82 -1.03 1.51
N LEU A 59 -11.63 -1.58 0.32
CA LEU A 59 -10.30 -1.76 -0.23
C LEU A 59 -9.78 -0.46 -0.86
N GLN A 60 -8.50 -0.19 -0.65
CA GLN A 60 -7.81 0.90 -1.31
C GLN A 60 -6.62 0.39 -2.14
N VAL A 61 -6.42 0.95 -3.32
CA VAL A 61 -5.26 0.69 -4.19
C VAL A 61 -4.46 1.98 -4.39
N ALA A 62 -3.15 1.84 -4.46
CA ALA A 62 -2.21 2.94 -4.64
C ALA A 62 -1.03 2.49 -5.51
N PRO A 63 -0.29 3.43 -6.13
CA PRO A 63 0.98 3.11 -6.77
C PRO A 63 1.96 2.47 -5.78
N PHE A 64 2.88 1.66 -6.28
CA PHE A 64 4.01 1.15 -5.49
C PHE A 64 4.80 2.31 -4.87
N ASN A 65 5.06 2.26 -3.56
CA ASN A 65 5.56 3.41 -2.78
C ASN A 65 6.88 3.14 -2.05
N THR A 66 7.65 2.13 -2.45
CA THR A 66 8.89 1.75 -1.76
C THR A 66 9.99 1.42 -2.75
N TYR A 67 11.22 1.35 -2.27
CA TYR A 67 12.32 0.69 -2.98
C TYR A 67 13.35 0.14 -2.00
N TYR A 68 14.08 -0.87 -2.45
CA TYR A 68 15.30 -1.33 -1.78
C TYR A 68 16.39 -1.53 -2.85
N PRO A 69 17.67 -1.56 -2.47
CA PRO A 69 18.77 -1.43 -3.45
C PRO A 69 18.82 -2.53 -4.51
N GLN A 70 18.35 -3.75 -4.20
CA GLN A 70 18.29 -4.89 -5.13
C GLN A 70 16.97 -5.00 -5.91
N LEU A 71 16.01 -4.08 -5.71
CA LEU A 71 14.67 -4.18 -6.30
C LEU A 71 14.71 -4.31 -7.82
N GLY A 72 15.51 -3.51 -8.52
CA GLY A 72 15.59 -3.57 -9.99
C GLY A 72 16.00 -4.94 -10.53
N GLU A 73 16.94 -5.63 -9.87
CA GLU A 73 17.37 -6.98 -10.26
C GLU A 73 16.28 -8.01 -10.00
N HIS A 74 15.60 -7.93 -8.85
CA HIS A 74 14.48 -8.82 -8.53
C HIS A 74 13.30 -8.64 -9.49
N LEU A 75 12.99 -7.41 -9.88
CA LEU A 75 11.98 -7.13 -10.91
C LEU A 75 12.38 -7.79 -12.24
N ALA A 76 13.64 -7.64 -12.67
CA ALA A 76 14.15 -8.26 -13.90
C ALA A 76 14.09 -9.80 -13.85
N GLN A 77 14.45 -10.41 -12.72
CA GLN A 77 14.40 -11.87 -12.53
C GLN A 77 12.96 -12.42 -12.62
N VAL A 78 11.99 -11.70 -12.07
CA VAL A 78 10.56 -12.07 -12.13
C VAL A 78 9.91 -11.60 -13.44
N GLY A 79 10.61 -10.78 -14.22
CA GLY A 79 10.17 -10.22 -15.49
C GLY A 79 9.11 -9.12 -15.35
N VAL A 80 9.07 -8.42 -14.22
CA VAL A 80 8.17 -7.29 -13.99
C VAL A 80 8.75 -6.05 -14.67
N ASP A 81 7.98 -5.43 -15.57
CA ASP A 81 8.39 -4.19 -16.23
C ASP A 81 8.03 -2.97 -15.36
N PRO A 82 9.01 -2.20 -14.84
CA PRO A 82 8.70 -1.03 -14.03
C PRO A 82 7.99 0.11 -14.79
N ASN A 83 8.05 0.10 -16.13
CA ASN A 83 7.39 1.12 -16.95
C ASN A 83 5.89 0.86 -17.15
N VAL A 84 5.42 -0.34 -16.82
CA VAL A 84 4.01 -0.73 -16.98
C VAL A 84 3.39 -0.96 -15.60
N ASN A 85 2.60 -0.01 -15.12
CA ASN A 85 1.91 -0.15 -13.84
C ASN A 85 0.39 0.07 -14.00
N LYS A 86 -0.39 -1.01 -13.85
CA LYS A 86 -1.86 -1.04 -14.02
C LYS A 86 -2.61 -1.17 -12.68
N TRP A 87 -2.02 -0.64 -11.61
CA TRP A 87 -2.56 -0.68 -10.26
C TRP A 87 -3.95 -0.02 -10.11
N ASP A 88 -4.25 0.97 -10.95
CA ASP A 88 -5.45 1.82 -10.94
C ASP A 88 -6.64 1.24 -11.72
N GLN A 89 -6.44 0.08 -12.36
CA GLN A 89 -7.46 -0.58 -13.17
C GLN A 89 -7.86 -1.93 -12.56
N PRO A 90 -8.38 -1.99 -11.32
CA PRO A 90 -8.81 -3.25 -10.73
C PRO A 90 -10.01 -3.83 -11.50
N PHE A 91 -9.96 -5.13 -11.76
CA PHE A 91 -11.06 -5.88 -12.33
C PHE A 91 -11.75 -6.68 -11.24
N VAL A 92 -13.01 -6.36 -10.98
CA VAL A 92 -13.82 -6.99 -9.93
C VAL A 92 -14.67 -8.10 -10.52
N LEU A 93 -14.47 -9.33 -10.06
CA LEU A 93 -15.38 -10.45 -10.30
C LEU A 93 -16.38 -10.48 -9.15
N GLY A 94 -17.60 -10.02 -9.41
CA GLY A 94 -18.67 -10.02 -8.44
C GLY A 94 -19.03 -11.43 -7.96
N VAL A 95 -19.54 -11.50 -6.73
CA VAL A 95 -20.16 -12.73 -6.21
C VAL A 95 -21.49 -12.89 -6.94
N VAL A 96 -21.52 -13.79 -7.93
CA VAL A 96 -22.79 -14.23 -8.52
C VAL A 96 -23.44 -15.14 -7.47
N ASP A 97 -24.51 -14.67 -6.81
CA ASP A 97 -25.31 -15.54 -5.96
C ASP A 97 -25.90 -16.66 -6.83
N PRO A 98 -25.52 -17.94 -6.64
CA PRO A 98 -26.07 -19.04 -7.43
C PRO A 98 -27.58 -19.26 -7.18
N HIS A 99 -28.14 -18.68 -6.12
CA HIS A 99 -29.56 -18.75 -5.80
C HIS A 99 -30.42 -17.65 -6.44
N ASP A 100 -29.84 -16.69 -7.18
CA ASP A 100 -30.61 -15.66 -7.89
C ASP A 100 -31.13 -16.15 -9.26
N SER A 101 -31.53 -17.41 -9.30
CA SER A 101 -32.31 -17.97 -10.39
C SER A 101 -33.79 -17.78 -10.07
N LEU A 102 -34.38 -16.79 -10.74
CA LEU A 102 -35.82 -16.53 -10.94
C LEU A 102 -36.40 -15.31 -10.19
N SER A 103 -36.32 -14.16 -10.87
CA SER A 103 -37.42 -13.22 -11.13
C SER A 103 -38.25 -12.67 -9.96
N HIS A 104 -38.01 -11.39 -9.63
CA HIS A 104 -39.10 -10.44 -9.32
C HIS A 104 -38.79 -9.03 -9.86
N PRO A 105 -39.76 -8.30 -10.48
CA PRO A 105 -39.55 -6.95 -11.02
C PRO A 105 -39.49 -5.84 -9.97
N ALA A 106 -39.37 -6.17 -8.69
CA ALA A 106 -39.43 -5.21 -7.59
C ALA A 106 -38.02 -4.97 -7.05
N GLY A 107 -37.33 -3.98 -7.63
CA GLY A 107 -36.24 -3.24 -6.99
C GLY A 107 -35.16 -4.09 -6.32
N VAL A 108 -34.40 -4.84 -7.10
CA VAL A 108 -33.14 -5.42 -6.63
C VAL A 108 -32.14 -4.27 -6.53
N SER A 109 -31.79 -3.88 -5.31
CA SER A 109 -30.60 -3.07 -5.07
C SER A 109 -29.42 -3.92 -5.53
N ASP A 110 -28.85 -3.58 -6.69
CA ASP A 110 -27.60 -4.15 -7.16
C ASP A 110 -26.62 -4.18 -5.97
N VAL A 111 -26.33 -5.37 -5.44
CA VAL A 111 -25.20 -5.55 -4.52
C VAL A 111 -23.96 -5.45 -5.40
N GLN A 112 -23.66 -4.23 -5.83
CA GLN A 112 -22.42 -3.90 -6.53
C GLN A 112 -21.29 -4.38 -5.64
N ALA A 113 -20.52 -5.36 -6.11
CA ALA A 113 -19.27 -5.72 -5.49
C ALA A 113 -18.46 -4.43 -5.30
N GLU A 114 -18.16 -4.09 -4.05
CA GLU A 114 -17.50 -2.84 -3.70
C GLU A 114 -16.13 -2.84 -4.38
N SER A 115 -15.98 -2.03 -5.44
CA SER A 115 -14.71 -1.92 -6.13
C SER A 115 -13.69 -1.26 -5.21
N ALA A 116 -12.42 -1.68 -5.32
CA ALA A 116 -11.35 -0.98 -4.64
C ALA A 116 -11.30 0.48 -5.12
N THR A 117 -11.07 1.38 -4.18
CA THR A 117 -10.96 2.82 -4.41
C THR A 117 -9.49 3.23 -4.47
N CYS A 118 -9.16 4.28 -5.21
CA CYS A 118 -7.79 4.79 -5.18
C CYS A 118 -7.51 5.48 -3.84
N LEU A 119 -6.32 5.25 -3.27
CA LEU A 119 -5.87 5.98 -2.08
C LEU A 119 -5.77 7.47 -2.41
N ASP A 120 -6.25 8.32 -1.51
CA ASP A 120 -6.10 9.78 -1.65
C ASP A 120 -4.61 10.15 -1.77
N PRO A 121 -4.21 10.94 -2.80
CA PRO A 121 -2.84 11.44 -2.93
C PRO A 121 -2.31 12.14 -1.66
N ASP A 122 -3.17 12.80 -0.88
CA ASP A 122 -2.79 13.48 0.36
C ASP A 122 -2.51 12.50 1.50
N LEU A 123 -2.92 11.23 1.40
CA LEU A 123 -2.56 10.15 2.32
C LEU A 123 -1.37 9.32 1.84
N PHE A 124 -1.00 9.41 0.56
CA PHE A 124 0.14 8.70 -0.01
C PHE A 124 1.47 9.19 0.59
N THR A 125 2.28 8.23 1.06
CA THR A 125 3.63 8.47 1.60
C THR A 125 4.53 7.30 1.20
N ASP A 126 5.79 7.59 0.90
CA ASP A 126 6.77 6.55 0.61
C ASP A 126 7.06 5.71 1.86
N PHE A 127 7.10 4.39 1.68
CA PHE A 127 7.52 3.48 2.72
C PHE A 127 9.05 3.39 2.72
N MET A 128 9.66 3.83 3.82
CA MET A 128 11.10 3.78 4.01
C MET A 128 11.49 2.43 4.61
N ILE A 129 12.19 1.61 3.82
CA ILE A 129 12.76 0.35 4.31
C ILE A 129 13.97 0.71 5.20
N PRO A 130 14.00 0.30 6.48
CA PRO A 130 15.14 0.59 7.35
C PRO A 130 16.43 0.00 6.77
N SER A 131 17.56 0.67 7.00
CA SER A 131 18.87 0.31 6.44
C SER A 131 19.59 -0.81 7.20
N TRP A 132 18.92 -1.50 8.13
CA TRP A 132 19.44 -2.69 8.83
C TRP A 132 19.83 -3.85 7.89
N PHE A 133 19.31 -3.85 6.66
CA PHE A 133 19.76 -4.74 5.61
C PHE A 133 20.86 -3.99 4.84
N GLU A 134 22.12 -4.33 5.10
CA GLU A 134 23.32 -3.87 4.38
C GLU A 134 23.34 -4.37 2.92
N ALA A 135 22.26 -4.17 2.18
CA ALA A 135 22.21 -4.49 0.77
C ALA A 135 22.65 -3.26 0.00
N GLU A 136 23.93 -3.16 -0.37
CA GLU A 136 24.31 -2.29 -1.48
C GLU A 136 23.68 -2.84 -2.77
N GLY A 137 23.13 -1.95 -3.59
CA GLY A 137 22.49 -2.36 -4.83
C GLY A 137 22.31 -1.19 -5.81
N PRO A 138 22.08 -1.50 -7.10
CA PRO A 138 22.05 -0.50 -8.15
C PRO A 138 20.82 0.43 -8.08
N THR A 139 19.77 0.04 -7.35
CA THR A 139 18.51 0.77 -7.29
C THR A 139 18.59 1.90 -6.26
N LYS A 140 18.56 3.15 -6.73
CA LYS A 140 18.64 4.34 -5.87
C LYS A 140 17.28 4.98 -5.57
N TYR A 141 16.25 4.63 -6.32
CA TYR A 141 14.90 5.19 -6.23
C TYR A 141 13.87 4.16 -6.69
N ASN A 142 12.60 4.40 -6.39
CA ASN A 142 11.50 3.55 -6.84
C ASN A 142 11.42 3.51 -8.38
N PRO A 143 11.59 2.32 -9.01
CA PRO A 143 11.62 2.21 -10.45
C PRO A 143 10.24 2.41 -11.10
N PHE A 144 9.15 2.26 -10.34
CA PHE A 144 7.80 2.48 -10.86
C PHE A 144 7.51 3.98 -11.01
N THR A 145 6.96 4.36 -12.16
CA THR A 145 6.55 5.74 -12.41
C THR A 145 5.34 6.10 -11.55
N LEU A 146 5.44 7.24 -10.86
CA LEU A 146 4.38 7.76 -10.02
C LEU A 146 3.46 8.66 -10.87
N PRO A 147 2.12 8.51 -10.79
CA PRO A 147 1.20 9.41 -11.47
C PRO A 147 1.33 10.86 -10.98
N GLU A 148 1.08 11.83 -11.86
CA GLU A 148 1.27 13.26 -11.58
C GLU A 148 0.54 13.75 -10.33
N VAL A 149 -0.68 13.24 -10.08
CA VAL A 149 -1.48 13.63 -8.90
C VAL A 149 -0.81 13.24 -7.58
N TYR A 150 -0.21 12.06 -7.49
CA TYR A 150 0.53 11.60 -6.32
C TYR A 150 1.85 12.35 -6.19
N TRP A 151 2.55 12.56 -7.31
CA TRP A 151 3.81 13.30 -7.35
C TRP A 151 3.64 14.75 -6.91
N ALA A 152 2.58 15.43 -7.37
CA ALA A 152 2.27 16.80 -6.99
C ALA A 152 1.93 16.93 -5.49
N SER A 153 1.12 16.01 -4.95
CA SER A 153 0.80 15.98 -3.52
C SER A 153 2.07 15.74 -2.68
N GLN A 154 2.90 14.79 -3.09
CA GLN A 154 4.15 14.49 -2.38
C GLN A 154 5.13 15.67 -2.40
N ARG A 155 5.27 16.35 -3.55
CA ARG A 155 6.10 17.55 -3.65
C ARG A 155 5.60 18.68 -2.77
N LYS A 156 4.28 18.89 -2.69
CA LYS A 156 3.67 19.87 -1.80
C LYS A 156 3.95 19.56 -0.32
N LYS A 157 3.86 18.28 0.09
CA LYS A 157 4.20 17.84 1.45
C LYS A 157 5.68 18.08 1.75
N ASN A 158 6.57 17.68 0.84
CA ASN A 158 8.01 17.85 1.00
C ASN A 158 8.40 19.32 1.11
N ALA A 159 7.85 20.20 0.25
CA ALA A 159 8.07 21.64 0.35
C ALA A 159 7.59 22.21 1.69
N SER A 160 6.40 21.80 2.15
CA SER A 160 5.87 22.22 3.46
C SER A 160 6.76 21.77 4.61
N LEU A 161 7.32 20.55 4.54
CA LEU A 161 8.27 20.05 5.53
C LEU A 161 9.59 20.82 5.51
N GLU A 162 10.12 21.14 4.33
CA GLU A 162 11.33 21.97 4.17
C GLU A 162 11.11 23.37 4.77
N ASP A 163 9.96 23.99 4.50
CA ASP A 163 9.59 25.28 5.07
C ASP A 163 9.49 25.22 6.61
N ILE A 164 8.84 24.18 7.16
CA ILE A 164 8.77 23.98 8.61
C ILE A 164 10.16 23.80 9.21
N GLN A 165 11.02 22.96 8.60
CA GLN A 165 12.38 22.74 9.08
C GLN A 165 13.21 24.02 9.03
N LYS A 166 13.09 24.80 7.96
CA LYS A 166 13.76 26.10 7.82
C LYS A 166 13.30 27.07 8.89
N ASN A 167 11.99 27.22 9.10
CA ASN A 167 11.43 28.07 10.14
C ASN A 167 11.95 27.68 11.53
N ILE A 168 12.03 26.38 11.84
CA ILE A 168 12.57 25.88 13.12
C ILE A 168 14.07 26.21 13.26
N ARG A 169 14.85 26.14 12.18
CA ARG A 169 16.29 26.49 12.20
C ARG A 169 16.54 27.98 12.34
N GLU A 170 15.70 28.82 11.75
CA GLU A 170 15.80 30.28 11.80
C GLU A 170 15.33 30.85 13.15
N LEU A 171 14.45 30.12 13.85
CA LEU A 171 14.16 30.40 15.25
C LEU A 171 15.42 30.09 16.06
N GLU A 172 16.19 31.12 16.42
CA GLU A 172 17.30 31.04 17.37
C GLU A 172 16.77 30.65 18.77
N LEU A 173 16.43 29.37 18.94
CA LEU A 173 15.90 28.84 20.19
C LEU A 173 17.06 28.53 21.13
N ASP A 174 16.94 29.01 22.37
CA ASP A 174 17.77 28.54 23.48
C ASP A 174 17.48 27.07 23.81
N ASP A 175 18.37 26.45 24.56
CA ASP A 175 18.28 25.01 24.87
C ASP A 175 17.02 24.63 25.67
N ASN A 176 16.44 25.56 26.45
CA ASN A 176 15.22 25.28 27.18
C ASN A 176 14.01 25.24 26.22
N ARG A 177 13.90 26.23 25.32
CA ARG A 177 12.83 26.26 24.31
C ARG A 177 12.94 25.11 23.29
N LYS A 178 14.16 24.67 22.95
CA LYS A 178 14.38 23.45 22.15
C LYS A 178 13.81 22.20 22.83
N LYS A 179 14.04 22.06 24.14
CA LYS A 179 13.49 20.94 24.92
C LYS A 179 11.96 20.99 24.98
N GLU A 180 11.38 22.16 25.23
CA GLU A 180 9.93 22.34 25.23
C GLU A 180 9.29 21.96 23.88
N LEU A 181 9.89 22.43 22.77
CA LEU A 181 9.45 22.06 21.42
C LEU A 181 9.53 20.55 21.19
N ALA A 182 10.64 19.91 21.56
CA ALA A 182 10.82 18.47 21.42
C ALA A 182 9.78 17.68 22.23
N CYS A 183 9.48 18.10 23.47
CA CYS A 183 8.44 17.49 24.30
C CYS A 183 7.05 17.64 23.67
N ALA A 184 6.72 18.83 23.16
CA ALA A 184 5.45 19.07 22.48
C ALA A 184 5.30 18.22 21.21
N LEU A 185 6.35 18.14 20.38
CA LEU A 185 6.38 17.28 19.19
C LEU A 185 6.21 15.80 19.56
N HIS A 186 6.90 15.34 20.60
CA HIS A 186 6.81 13.96 21.04
C HIS A 186 5.40 13.61 21.55
N ALA A 187 4.76 14.51 22.29
CA ALA A 187 3.37 14.33 22.74
C ALA A 187 2.40 14.26 21.55
N GLN A 188 2.50 15.20 20.60
CA GLN A 188 1.66 15.21 19.41
C GLN A 188 1.87 13.97 18.53
N PHE A 189 3.13 13.54 18.37
CA PHE A 189 3.45 12.31 17.63
C PHE A 189 2.87 11.07 18.31
N LYS A 190 2.95 10.99 19.64
CA LYS A 190 2.34 9.90 20.41
C LYS A 190 0.83 9.88 20.22
N ASP A 191 0.15 11.02 20.37
CA ASP A 191 -1.30 11.11 20.19
C ASP A 191 -1.71 10.70 18.77
N TRP A 192 -0.94 11.13 17.76
CA TRP A 192 -1.11 10.71 16.39
C TRP A 192 -0.94 9.20 16.19
N LEU A 193 0.06 8.56 16.82
CA LEU A 193 0.27 7.10 16.73
C LEU A 193 -0.93 6.30 17.27
N TYR A 194 -1.56 6.77 18.37
CA TYR A 194 -2.75 6.12 18.93
C TYR A 194 -3.99 6.38 18.08
N ALA A 195 -4.22 7.63 17.67
CA ALA A 195 -5.39 8.00 16.87
C ALA A 195 -5.41 7.32 15.48
N SER A 196 -4.24 7.14 14.86
CA SER A 196 -4.09 6.48 13.56
C SER A 196 -4.02 4.95 13.63
N GLY A 197 -3.81 4.37 14.83
CA GLY A 197 -3.57 2.94 15.01
C GLY A 197 -2.17 2.47 14.61
N ASN A 198 -1.27 3.38 14.19
CA ASN A 198 0.11 3.07 13.81
C ASN A 198 0.97 2.57 14.97
N ILE A 199 0.54 2.77 16.22
CA ILE A 199 1.19 2.21 17.41
C ILE A 199 1.45 0.70 17.31
N ARG A 200 0.60 -0.05 16.58
CA ARG A 200 0.76 -1.49 16.37
C ARG A 200 2.03 -1.86 15.61
N GLN A 201 2.50 -0.99 14.72
CA GLN A 201 3.72 -1.20 13.94
C GLN A 201 4.97 -1.19 14.83
N LEU A 202 4.94 -0.43 15.94
CA LEU A 202 6.05 -0.35 16.88
C LEU A 202 6.19 -1.61 17.74
N TYR A 203 5.11 -2.34 18.00
CA TYR A 203 5.19 -3.60 18.74
C TYR A 203 6.03 -4.65 18.01
N CYS A 204 6.03 -4.64 16.67
CA CYS A 204 6.87 -5.52 15.86
C CYS A 204 8.37 -5.22 15.98
N LEU A 205 8.75 -4.03 16.44
CA LEU A 205 10.15 -3.63 16.65
C LEU A 205 10.65 -3.95 18.07
N GLN A 206 9.75 -4.25 19.01
CA GLN A 206 10.09 -4.54 20.42
C GLN A 206 10.24 -6.04 20.70
N GLY A 207 10.11 -6.88 19.67
CA GLY A 207 10.28 -8.33 19.77
C GLY A 207 11.67 -8.78 19.34
N GLU A 208 12.70 -8.35 20.07
CA GLU A 208 14.01 -9.02 20.19
C GLU A 208 14.52 -8.92 21.63
#